data_AF-A0A0N8GJP0-F1
#
_entry.id   AF-A0A0N8GJP0-F1
#
_cell.length_a   1.000
_cell.length_b   1.000
_cell.length_c   1.000
_cell.angle_alpha   90.00
_cell.angle_beta   90.00
_cell.angle_gamma   90.00
#
_symmetry.space_group_name_H-M   'P 1'
#
loop_
_entity.id
_entity.type
_entity.pdbx_description
1 polymer ?
#
loop_
_entity_poly.entity_id
_entity_poly.type
_entity_poly.pdbx_seq_one_letter_code
_entity_poly.pdbx_strand_id
1 'polypeptide(L)'
;MADSSTIIRERQLAVRREIDRRGISLKATALDSDIPYATLLSYLPAPGSRDPAVMPVSALFSLIGILPDDLLSLLLPDTRRIITVPEELDHDELCEAMQDYLHHKAKAHHPDSPGGREITEDEDAELDAKAARLVAVKP
;
A
#
# COMPACT_ATOMS: atom_id res chain seq x y z
N MET A 1 13.35 -28.31 6.87
CA MET A 1 13.32 -26.88 6.49
C MET A 1 12.96 -26.83 5.02
N ALA A 2 11.91 -26.10 4.63
CA ALA A 2 11.61 -25.91 3.21
C ALA A 2 12.83 -25.26 2.54
N ASP A 3 13.17 -25.70 1.34
CA ASP A 3 14.22 -25.09 0.54
C ASP A 3 13.86 -23.61 0.31
N SER A 4 14.83 -22.70 0.46
CA SER A 4 14.62 -21.26 0.26
C SER A 4 13.98 -20.96 -1.10
N SER A 5 14.26 -21.79 -2.11
CA SER A 5 13.65 -21.69 -3.43
C SER A 5 12.14 -21.96 -3.42
N THR A 6 11.64 -22.88 -2.59
CA THR A 6 10.22 -23.19 -2.44
C THR A 6 9.46 -21.99 -1.85
N ILE A 7 10.00 -21.40 -0.78
CA ILE A 7 9.38 -20.24 -0.11
C ILE A 7 9.25 -19.06 -1.07
N ILE A 8 10.31 -18.79 -1.85
CA ILE A 8 10.31 -17.71 -2.85
C ILE A 8 9.24 -17.95 -3.92
N ARG A 9 9.11 -19.19 -4.41
CA ARG A 9 8.09 -19.54 -5.42
C ARG A 9 6.67 -19.39 -4.92
N GLU A 10 6.41 -19.81 -3.68
CA GLU A 10 5.09 -19.63 -3.04
C GLU A 10 4.70 -18.15 -2.93
N ARG A 11 5.66 -17.30 -2.56
CA ARG A 11 5.47 -15.84 -2.51
C ARG A 11 5.25 -15.24 -3.89
N GLN A 12 6.01 -15.66 -4.90
CA GLN A 12 5.78 -15.24 -6.29
C GLN A 12 4.38 -15.63 -6.79
N LEU A 13 3.85 -16.79 -6.40
CA LEU A 13 2.46 -17.19 -6.69
C LEU A 13 1.43 -16.35 -5.92
N ALA A 14 1.74 -15.91 -4.70
CA ALA A 14 0.90 -14.97 -3.95
C ALA A 14 0.83 -13.61 -4.66
N VAL A 15 1.97 -13.07 -5.09
CA VAL A 15 2.03 -11.84 -5.92
C VAL A 15 1.19 -11.99 -7.18
N ARG A 16 1.35 -13.11 -7.90
CA ARG A 16 0.58 -13.37 -9.13
C ARG A 16 -0.93 -13.35 -8.87
N ARG A 17 -1.40 -14.03 -7.82
CA ARG A 17 -2.83 -14.07 -7.47
C ARG A 17 -3.39 -12.68 -7.24
N GLU A 18 -2.62 -11.83 -6.56
CA GLU A 18 -3.02 -10.45 -6.32
C GLU A 18 -2.98 -9.57 -7.58
N ILE A 19 -2.01 -9.77 -8.48
CA ILE A 19 -1.98 -9.13 -9.79
C ILE A 19 -3.23 -9.46 -10.59
N ASP A 20 -3.60 -10.75 -10.67
CA ASP A 20 -4.79 -11.19 -11.39
C ASP A 20 -6.06 -10.64 -10.71
N ARG A 21 -6.14 -10.66 -9.37
CA ARG A 21 -7.29 -10.13 -8.60
C ARG A 21 -7.52 -8.63 -8.81
N ARG A 22 -6.43 -7.85 -8.92
CA ARG A 22 -6.46 -6.39 -9.08
C ARG A 22 -6.54 -5.96 -10.55
N GLY A 23 -6.50 -6.90 -11.50
CA GLY A 23 -6.51 -6.59 -12.93
C GLY A 23 -5.24 -5.87 -13.41
N ILE A 24 -4.11 -6.08 -12.75
CA ILE A 24 -2.84 -5.45 -13.12
C ILE A 24 -2.28 -6.12 -14.38
N SER A 25 -2.05 -5.32 -15.42
CA SER A 25 -1.57 -5.83 -16.71
C SER A 25 -0.07 -6.14 -16.65
N LEU A 26 0.29 -7.42 -16.62
CA LEU A 26 1.69 -7.85 -16.74
C LEU A 26 2.36 -7.39 -18.04
N LYS A 27 1.59 -7.12 -19.11
CA LYS A 27 2.16 -6.55 -20.34
C LYS A 27 2.58 -5.09 -20.15
N ALA A 28 1.79 -4.30 -19.42
CA ALA A 28 2.15 -2.93 -19.08
C ALA A 28 3.33 -2.92 -18.10
N THR A 29 3.28 -3.75 -17.05
CA THR A 29 4.40 -3.92 -16.11
C THR A 29 5.71 -4.28 -16.83
N ALA A 30 5.67 -5.17 -17.83
CA ALA A 30 6.84 -5.52 -18.62
C ALA A 30 7.41 -4.34 -19.43
N LEU A 31 6.53 -3.50 -19.98
CA LEU A 31 6.93 -2.29 -20.70
C LEU A 31 7.63 -1.29 -19.77
N ASP A 32 7.04 -1.05 -18.59
CA ASP A 32 7.51 0.00 -17.67
C ASP A 32 8.75 -0.42 -16.86
N SER A 33 8.93 -1.72 -16.63
CA SER A 33 10.07 -2.27 -15.87
C SER A 33 11.30 -2.60 -16.72
N ASP A 34 11.20 -2.49 -18.05
CA ASP A 34 12.21 -2.97 -19.01
C ASP A 34 12.54 -4.48 -18.88
N ILE A 35 11.64 -5.25 -18.25
CA ILE A 35 11.73 -6.71 -18.17
C ILE A 35 10.95 -7.31 -19.34
N PRO A 36 11.56 -8.13 -20.22
CA PRO A 36 10.84 -8.78 -21.31
C PRO A 36 9.63 -9.55 -20.79
N TYR A 37 8.48 -9.40 -21.46
CA TYR A 37 7.20 -9.98 -21.00
C TYR A 37 7.29 -11.50 -20.74
N ALA A 38 8.01 -12.24 -21.58
CA ALA A 38 8.23 -13.67 -21.40
C ALA A 38 9.03 -14.00 -20.12
N THR A 39 10.01 -13.16 -19.78
CA THR A 39 10.81 -13.24 -18.56
C THR A 39 9.95 -12.94 -17.34
N LEU A 40 9.13 -11.88 -17.39
CA LEU A 40 8.20 -11.55 -16.30
C LEU A 40 7.19 -12.69 -16.06
N LEU A 41 6.67 -13.31 -17.12
CA LEU A 41 5.82 -14.51 -17.04
C LEU A 41 6.54 -15.76 -16.51
N SER A 42 7.87 -15.80 -16.54
CA SER A 42 8.64 -16.87 -15.89
C SER A 42 8.68 -16.68 -14.39
N TYR A 43 8.75 -15.44 -13.91
CA TYR A 43 8.70 -15.12 -12.49
C TYR A 43 7.28 -15.14 -11.94
N LEU A 44 6.29 -14.74 -12.72
CA LEU A 44 4.90 -14.62 -12.28
C LEU A 44 4.00 -15.44 -13.23
N PRO A 45 4.17 -16.77 -13.31
CA PRO A 45 3.36 -17.62 -14.17
C PRO A 45 1.92 -17.67 -13.64
N ALA A 46 0.94 -17.92 -14.53
CA ALA A 46 -0.45 -18.07 -14.09
C ALA A 46 -0.57 -19.23 -13.08
N PRO A 47 -1.45 -19.12 -12.06
CA PRO A 47 -1.63 -20.19 -11.09
C PRO A 47 -1.91 -21.54 -11.77
N GLY A 48 -1.17 -22.58 -11.39
CA GLY A 48 -1.31 -23.93 -11.96
C GLY A 48 -0.68 -24.14 -13.34
N SER A 49 -0.07 -23.12 -13.97
CA SER A 49 0.57 -23.29 -15.28
C SER A 49 1.96 -23.92 -15.22
N ARG A 50 2.80 -23.48 -14.29
CA ARG A 50 4.16 -23.98 -14.03
C ARG A 50 4.69 -23.38 -12.73
N ASP A 51 5.79 -23.95 -12.23
CA ASP A 51 6.51 -23.35 -11.10
C ASP A 51 7.19 -22.03 -11.52
N PRO A 52 7.10 -20.97 -10.69
CA PRO A 52 7.79 -19.71 -10.95
C PRO A 52 9.30 -19.90 -10.99
N ALA A 53 10.00 -19.39 -12.00
CA ALA A 53 11.45 -19.23 -11.93
C ALA A 53 11.81 -18.28 -10.78
N VAL A 54 12.88 -18.59 -10.04
CA VAL A 54 13.34 -17.72 -8.93
C VAL A 54 13.73 -16.36 -9.51
N MET A 55 13.02 -15.32 -9.08
CA MET A 55 13.27 -13.96 -9.53
C MET A 55 14.64 -13.48 -9.01
N PRO A 56 15.54 -12.98 -9.87
CA PRO A 56 16.76 -12.36 -9.41
C PRO A 56 16.45 -11.02 -8.73
N VAL A 57 17.27 -10.63 -7.75
CA VAL A 57 17.10 -9.36 -7.03
C VAL A 57 17.10 -8.15 -7.96
N SER A 58 17.84 -8.19 -9.08
CA SER A 58 17.80 -7.14 -10.09
C SER A 58 16.41 -6.94 -10.70
N ALA A 59 15.67 -8.02 -10.96
CA ALA A 59 14.30 -7.92 -11.45
C ALA A 59 13.34 -7.36 -10.39
N LEU A 60 13.58 -7.64 -9.10
CA LEU A 60 12.82 -6.99 -8.02
C LEU A 60 13.03 -5.47 -8.03
N PHE A 61 14.28 -5.00 -8.15
CA PHE A 61 14.58 -3.57 -8.23
C PHE A 61 13.90 -2.89 -9.43
N SER A 62 13.90 -3.53 -10.59
CA SER A 62 13.20 -3.02 -11.79
C SER A 62 11.67 -2.93 -11.63
N LEU A 63 11.08 -3.62 -10.64
CA LEU A 63 9.64 -3.59 -10.37
C LEU A 63 9.25 -2.54 -9.31
N ILE A 64 10.21 -2.00 -8.55
CA ILE A 64 9.95 -0.95 -7.55
C ILE A 64 9.46 0.32 -8.27
N GLY A 65 8.37 0.90 -7.78
CA GLY A 65 7.71 2.04 -8.42
C GLY A 65 6.84 1.70 -9.63
N ILE A 66 6.90 0.46 -10.13
CA ILE A 66 6.05 -0.03 -11.23
C ILE A 66 4.90 -0.90 -10.71
N LEU A 67 5.20 -1.82 -9.82
CA LEU A 67 4.18 -2.57 -9.08
C LEU A 67 3.91 -1.90 -7.73
N PRO A 68 2.66 -2.00 -7.22
CA PRO A 68 2.34 -1.55 -5.87
C PRO A 68 3.28 -2.15 -4.81
N ASP A 69 3.78 -1.31 -3.91
CA ASP A 69 4.72 -1.69 -2.84
C ASP A 69 4.17 -2.80 -1.93
N ASP A 70 2.86 -2.82 -1.72
CA ASP A 70 2.18 -3.84 -0.92
C ASP A 70 2.21 -5.22 -1.59
N LEU A 71 2.23 -5.27 -2.94
CA LEU A 71 2.43 -6.52 -3.68
C LEU A 71 3.87 -6.98 -3.60
N LEU A 72 4.84 -6.08 -3.82
CA LEU A 72 6.25 -6.43 -3.74
C LEU A 72 6.63 -6.87 -2.32
N SER A 73 5.96 -6.33 -1.30
CA SER A 73 6.09 -6.75 0.10
C SER A 73 5.76 -8.23 0.33
N LEU A 74 4.93 -8.86 -0.50
CA LEU A 74 4.63 -10.30 -0.40
C LEU A 74 5.85 -11.19 -0.69
N LEU A 75 6.87 -10.65 -1.37
CA LEU A 75 8.13 -11.37 -1.64
C LEU A 75 9.03 -11.41 -0.38
N LEU A 76 8.80 -10.52 0.58
CA LEU A 76 9.58 -10.40 1.79
C LEU A 76 9.05 -11.32 2.91
N PRO A 77 9.84 -11.57 3.97
CA PRO A 77 9.33 -12.20 5.19
C PRO A 77 8.16 -11.42 5.80
N ASP A 78 7.26 -12.11 6.51
CA ASP A 78 6.03 -11.54 7.07
C ASP A 78 6.27 -10.31 7.96
N THR A 79 7.46 -10.19 8.55
CA THR A 79 7.91 -9.08 9.42
C THR A 79 8.51 -7.89 8.66
N ARG A 80 8.49 -7.89 7.33
CA ARG A 80 9.09 -6.85 6.48
C ARG A 80 8.07 -6.34 5.46
N ARG A 81 8.20 -5.07 5.10
CA ARG A 81 7.38 -4.38 4.09
C ARG A 81 8.27 -3.44 3.29
N ILE A 82 7.93 -3.26 2.02
CA ILE A 82 8.40 -2.15 1.18
C ILE A 82 7.41 -1.01 1.40
N ILE A 83 7.93 0.16 1.70
CA ILE A 83 7.15 1.38 1.84
C ILE A 83 7.86 2.46 1.02
N THR A 84 7.07 3.26 0.32
CA THR A 84 7.54 4.52 -0.21
C THR A 84 7.93 5.41 0.97
N VAL A 85 9.15 5.93 0.94
CA VAL A 85 9.61 6.90 1.94
C VAL A 85 8.93 8.23 1.64
N PRO A 86 8.33 8.89 2.65
CA PRO A 86 7.87 10.26 2.50
C PRO A 86 8.91 11.19 1.93
N GLU A 87 8.56 11.92 0.88
CA GLU A 87 9.27 13.12 0.51
C GLU A 87 8.84 14.24 1.47
N GLU A 88 9.82 15.01 1.96
CA GLU A 88 9.68 16.22 2.81
C GLU A 88 8.35 16.39 3.54
N LEU A 89 8.08 15.51 4.52
CA LEU A 89 6.92 15.68 5.39
C LEU A 89 7.05 17.00 6.16
N ASP A 90 6.16 17.95 5.87
CA ASP A 90 6.04 19.17 6.65
C ASP A 90 5.45 18.83 8.02
N HIS A 91 6.34 18.61 8.98
CA HIS A 91 5.98 18.26 10.34
C HIS A 91 5.19 19.37 11.05
N ASP A 92 5.36 20.63 10.63
CA ASP A 92 4.62 21.75 11.21
C ASP A 92 3.17 21.72 10.70
N GLU A 93 2.95 21.52 9.40
CA GLU A 93 1.61 21.38 8.83
C GLU A 93 0.86 20.16 9.39
N LEU A 94 1.56 19.02 9.54
CA LEU A 94 0.99 17.83 10.16
C LEU A 94 0.56 18.11 11.61
N CYS A 95 1.41 18.78 12.39
CA CYS A 95 1.12 19.13 13.77
C CYS A 95 -0.11 20.05 13.86
N GLU A 96 -0.20 21.06 12.99
CA GLU A 96 -1.33 21.98 12.93
C GLU A 96 -2.64 21.24 12.60
N ALA A 97 -2.63 20.39 11.57
CA ALA A 97 -3.79 19.59 11.19
C ALA A 97 -4.25 18.64 12.31
N MET A 98 -3.31 18.05 13.07
CA MET A 98 -3.63 17.17 14.20
C MET A 98 -4.28 17.94 15.35
N GLN A 99 -3.76 19.12 15.67
CA GLN A 99 -4.32 19.96 16.72
C GLN A 99 -5.73 20.46 16.35
N ASP A 100 -5.93 20.87 15.11
CA ASP A 100 -7.23 21.34 14.60
C ASP A 100 -8.29 20.22 14.71
N TYR A 101 -7.98 19.01 14.26
CA TYR A 101 -8.87 17.86 14.40
C TYR A 101 -9.19 17.54 15.86
N LEU A 102 -8.16 17.48 16.73
CA LEU A 102 -8.36 17.18 18.15
C LEU A 102 -9.21 18.24 18.85
N HIS A 103 -9.03 19.51 18.52
CA HIS A 103 -9.83 20.61 19.06
C HIS A 103 -11.30 20.47 18.68
N HIS A 104 -11.59 20.26 17.39
CA HIS A 104 -12.96 20.07 16.92
C HIS A 104 -13.62 18.82 17.49
N LYS A 105 -12.88 17.70 17.59
CA LYS A 105 -13.39 16.49 18.23
C LYS A 105 -13.75 16.71 19.69
N ALA A 106 -12.89 17.41 20.44
CA ALA A 106 -13.14 17.72 21.84
C ALA A 106 -14.38 18.63 22.01
N LYS A 107 -14.58 19.56 21.07
CA LYS A 107 -15.75 20.45 21.04
C LYS A 107 -17.04 19.70 20.69
N ALA A 108 -17.03 18.83 19.69
CA ALA A 108 -18.18 18.03 19.29
C ALA A 108 -18.66 17.08 20.39
N HIS A 109 -17.74 16.51 21.18
CA HIS A 109 -18.07 15.67 22.34
C HIS A 109 -18.33 16.43 23.65
N HIS A 110 -18.34 17.77 23.61
CA HIS A 110 -18.57 18.57 24.81
C HIS A 110 -20.05 18.50 25.21
N PRO A 111 -20.41 18.34 26.50
CA PRO A 111 -21.82 18.26 26.93
C PRO A 111 -22.72 19.42 26.47
N ASP A 112 -22.13 20.58 26.17
CA ASP A 112 -22.83 21.76 25.66
C ASP A 112 -22.86 21.86 24.12
N SER A 113 -22.35 20.85 23.40
CA SER A 113 -22.48 20.76 21.95
C SER A 113 -23.93 20.43 21.56
N PRO A 114 -24.35 20.68 20.31
CA PRO A 114 -25.68 20.33 19.82
C PRO A 114 -26.09 18.86 20.06
N GLY A 115 -25.14 17.92 19.97
CA GLY A 115 -25.36 16.50 20.29
C GLY A 115 -25.01 16.11 21.74
N GLY A 116 -24.50 17.06 22.52
CA GLY A 116 -23.93 16.83 23.84
C GLY A 116 -22.72 15.90 23.77
N ARG A 117 -22.85 14.68 24.29
CA ARG A 117 -21.76 13.70 24.20
C ARG A 117 -21.78 12.85 22.94
N GLU A 118 -22.91 12.82 22.24
CA GLU A 118 -23.04 12.19 20.94
C GLU A 118 -22.65 13.19 19.85
N ILE A 119 -22.16 12.68 18.73
CA ILE A 119 -21.79 13.50 17.57
C ILE A 119 -23.01 13.56 16.64
N THR A 120 -23.44 14.77 16.29
CA THR A 120 -24.49 15.00 15.29
C THR A 120 -23.97 14.83 13.86
N GLU A 121 -24.86 14.70 12.87
CA GLU A 121 -24.47 14.57 11.46
C GLU A 121 -23.61 15.74 10.96
N ASP A 122 -23.91 16.97 11.41
CA ASP A 122 -23.15 18.17 11.03
C ASP A 122 -21.75 18.18 11.66
N GLU A 123 -21.63 17.75 12.93
CA GLU A 123 -20.34 17.61 13.61
C GLU A 123 -19.49 16.50 13.02
N ASP A 124 -20.12 15.40 12.60
CA ASP A 124 -19.45 14.27 11.94
C ASP A 124 -18.91 14.71 10.57
N ALA A 125 -19.70 15.44 9.79
CA ALA A 125 -19.25 16.01 8.51
C ALA A 125 -18.08 16.99 8.67
N GLU A 126 -18.09 17.81 9.73
CA GLU A 126 -16.97 18.69 10.04
C GLU A 126 -15.71 17.89 10.41
N LEU A 127 -15.85 16.86 11.26
CA LEU A 127 -14.74 15.99 11.65
C LEU A 127 -14.16 15.21 10.47
N ASP A 128 -15.01 14.70 9.58
CA ASP A 128 -14.61 14.02 8.36
C ASP A 128 -13.79 14.93 7.44
N ALA A 129 -14.21 16.19 7.28
CA ALA A 129 -13.46 17.16 6.49
C ALA A 129 -12.06 17.44 7.08
N LYS A 130 -11.95 17.50 8.42
CA LYS A 130 -10.66 17.67 9.11
C LYS A 130 -9.80 16.41 9.04
N ALA A 131 -10.39 15.24 9.19
CA ALA A 131 -9.71 13.95 9.06
C ALA A 131 -9.20 13.75 7.62
N ALA A 132 -9.96 14.16 6.61
CA ALA A 132 -9.52 14.14 5.22
C ALA A 132 -8.27 15.01 5.01
N ARG A 133 -8.18 16.16 5.70
CA ARG A 133 -6.99 17.02 5.65
C ARG A 133 -5.76 16.34 6.25
N LEU A 134 -5.91 15.61 7.35
CA LEU A 134 -4.82 14.78 7.91
C LEU A 134 -4.33 13.70 6.95
N VAL A 135 -5.24 13.06 6.21
CA VAL A 135 -4.89 12.08 5.18
C VAL A 135 -4.23 12.76 3.96
N ALA A 136 -4.58 14.03 3.70
CA ALA A 136 -4.08 14.82 2.59
C ALA A 136 -2.73 15.51 2.86
N VAL A 137 -2.30 15.63 4.12
CA VAL A 137 -0.88 15.91 4.47
C VAL A 137 -0.09 14.68 4.05
N LYS A 138 0.11 14.59 2.74
CA LYS A 138 0.75 13.47 2.10
C LYS A 138 2.25 13.57 2.37
N PRO A 139 2.88 12.44 2.69
CA PRO A 139 4.30 12.26 2.43
C PRO A 139 4.62 12.31 0.94
#